data_AF-A0A7C3WGY6-F1
#
_entry.id   AF-A0A7C3WGY6-F1
#
_cell.length_a   1.000
_cell.length_b   1.000
_cell.length_c   1.000
_cell.angle_alpha   90.00
_cell.angle_beta   90.00
_cell.angle_gamma   90.00
#
_symmetry.space_group_name_H-M   'P 1'
#
loop_
_entity.id
_entity.type
_entity.pdbx_description
1 polymer ?
#
loop_
_entity_poly.entity_id
_entity_poly.type
_entity_poly.pdbx_seq_one_letter_code
_entity_poly.pdbx_strand_id
1 'polypeptide(L)'
;MRLPRQLEALSRLLSYVLCHRPDEFGLVLDEDGFIPIKKLLQGLAAEPGWGHVRRHHLEQLAGLCQPPCLEIAGDRIRGVKPGPARLRHAPGGSPPALLYIAVPVKAHAAVAEQGLRPPPGQELVLAADRETALKIARRRSPDPVMIVVQARLAADRGIVFQGYGENLWLTSESLPREFLQVPPVSKEPERPKPTRPAVPLPSPGSPWDFAQLRGKAAPASSKSRKDKPDWKIAARRERRKRRP
;
A
#
# COMPACT_ATOMS: atom_id res chain seq x y z
N MET A 1 -16.99 31.91 -1.99
CA MET A 1 -17.19 31.14 -3.24
C MET A 1 -17.84 29.81 -2.90
N ARG A 2 -18.83 29.34 -3.67
CA ARG A 2 -19.33 27.96 -3.55
C ARG A 2 -18.34 27.02 -4.24
N LEU A 3 -18.03 25.89 -3.61
CA LEU A 3 -17.18 24.88 -4.22
C LEU A 3 -18.00 24.13 -5.28
N PRO A 4 -17.36 23.59 -6.34
CA PRO A 4 -17.98 22.55 -7.16
C PRO A 4 -18.50 21.42 -6.27
N ARG A 5 -19.70 20.87 -6.56
CA ARG A 5 -20.35 19.84 -5.73
C ARG A 5 -19.43 18.67 -5.35
N GLN A 6 -18.55 18.25 -6.27
CA GLN A 6 -17.56 17.20 -6.03
C GLN A 6 -16.51 17.59 -4.98
N LEU A 7 -16.01 18.84 -5.02
CA LEU A 7 -15.06 19.34 -4.02
C LEU A 7 -15.73 19.56 -2.67
N GLU A 8 -16.99 19.99 -2.67
CA GLU A 8 -17.81 20.11 -1.45
C GLU A 8 -17.97 18.76 -0.75
N ALA A 9 -18.32 17.70 -1.50
CA ALA A 9 -18.40 16.34 -0.96
C ALA A 9 -17.04 15.84 -0.47
N LEU A 10 -15.97 16.09 -1.23
CA LEU A 10 -14.61 15.70 -0.85
C LEU A 10 -14.16 16.41 0.44
N SER A 11 -14.46 17.70 0.59
CA SER A 11 -14.14 18.47 1.79
C SER A 11 -14.81 17.90 3.04
N ARG A 12 -16.10 17.52 2.93
CA ARG A 12 -16.83 16.86 4.03
C ARG A 12 -16.22 15.51 4.40
N LEU A 13 -15.93 14.69 3.40
CA LEU A 13 -15.26 13.40 3.63
C LEU A 13 -13.89 13.59 4.29
N LEU A 14 -13.06 14.49 3.78
CA LEU A 14 -11.73 14.73 4.34
C LEU A 14 -11.79 15.27 5.76
N SER A 15 -12.77 16.11 6.07
CA SER A 15 -13.03 16.55 7.44
C SER A 15 -13.39 15.36 8.32
N TYR A 16 -14.27 14.47 7.87
CA TYR A 16 -14.57 13.23 8.59
C TYR A 16 -13.33 12.36 8.82
N VAL A 17 -12.59 12.07 7.75
CA VAL A 17 -11.42 11.19 7.76
C VAL A 17 -10.28 11.74 8.61
N LEU A 18 -9.96 13.04 8.50
CA LEU A 18 -8.77 13.61 9.15
C LEU A 18 -9.07 14.22 10.53
N CYS A 19 -10.31 14.66 10.77
CA CYS A 19 -10.67 15.38 11.99
C CYS A 19 -11.49 14.54 12.98
N HIS A 20 -12.13 13.46 12.52
CA HIS A 20 -13.03 12.66 13.37
C HIS A 20 -12.61 11.19 13.47
N ARG A 21 -12.62 10.47 12.34
CA ARG A 21 -12.54 8.99 12.34
C ARG A 21 -11.52 8.45 11.32
N PRO A 22 -10.22 8.79 11.42
CA PRO A 22 -9.19 8.21 10.56
C PRO A 22 -9.04 6.69 10.73
N ASP A 23 -9.39 6.15 11.90
CA ASP A 23 -9.34 4.73 12.24
C ASP A 23 -10.28 3.87 11.38
N GLU A 24 -11.47 4.34 11.03
CA GLU A 24 -12.39 3.64 10.12
C GLU A 24 -11.81 3.45 8.70
N PHE A 25 -10.88 4.33 8.34
CA PHE A 25 -10.11 4.26 7.11
C PHE A 25 -8.73 3.67 7.36
N GLY A 26 -8.46 3.02 8.49
CA GLY A 26 -7.15 2.42 8.78
C GLY A 26 -5.99 3.39 8.63
N LEU A 27 -6.25 4.68 8.88
CA LEU A 27 -5.28 5.74 8.80
C LEU A 27 -4.85 6.10 10.21
N VAL A 28 -3.54 6.24 10.38
CA VAL A 28 -2.94 6.63 11.66
C VAL A 28 -2.28 7.98 11.43
N LEU A 29 -2.72 8.96 12.20
CA LEU A 29 -2.14 10.30 12.24
C LEU A 29 -0.92 10.29 13.18
N ASP A 30 0.07 11.12 12.87
CA ASP A 30 1.16 11.41 13.81
C ASP A 30 0.69 12.36 14.94
N GLU A 31 1.57 12.65 15.89
CA GLU A 31 1.28 13.50 17.05
C GLU A 31 0.82 14.92 16.69
N ASP A 32 1.29 15.41 15.53
CA ASP A 32 0.96 16.73 14.97
C ASP A 32 -0.32 16.69 14.09
N GLY A 33 -0.92 15.50 13.94
CA GLY A 33 -2.13 15.26 13.16
C GLY A 33 -1.90 15.03 11.68
N PHE A 34 -0.66 14.90 11.23
CA PHE A 34 -0.30 14.69 9.84
C PHE A 34 -0.32 13.22 9.42
N ILE A 35 -0.57 13.01 8.14
CA ILE A 35 -0.43 11.71 7.48
C ILE A 35 0.21 11.88 6.09
N PRO A 36 1.01 10.91 5.60
CA PRO A 36 1.47 10.94 4.22
C PRO A 36 0.29 10.96 3.23
N ILE A 37 0.30 11.89 2.28
CA ILE A 37 -0.74 12.03 1.24
C ILE A 37 -0.94 10.70 0.51
N LYS A 38 0.14 9.95 0.27
CA LYS A 38 0.07 8.62 -0.35
C LYS A 38 -0.80 7.64 0.45
N LYS A 39 -0.70 7.63 1.78
CA LYS A 39 -1.52 6.74 2.63
C LYS A 39 -2.99 7.18 2.61
N LEU A 40 -3.25 8.50 2.68
CA LEU A 40 -4.59 9.04 2.57
C LEU A 40 -5.25 8.65 1.24
N LEU A 41 -4.57 8.91 0.10
CA LEU A 41 -5.09 8.56 -1.22
C LEU A 41 -5.32 7.05 -1.38
N GLN A 42 -4.48 6.19 -0.79
CA GLN A 42 -4.70 4.75 -0.76
C GLN A 42 -5.94 4.37 0.06
N GLY A 43 -6.17 5.05 1.19
CA GLY A 43 -7.37 4.88 2.00
C GLY A 43 -8.63 5.27 1.23
N LEU A 44 -8.63 6.48 0.65
CA LEU A 44 -9.73 6.99 -0.15
C LEU A 44 -10.02 6.14 -1.39
N ALA A 45 -9.00 5.60 -2.05
CA ALA A 45 -9.20 4.79 -3.25
C ALA A 45 -9.91 3.45 -2.97
N ALA A 46 -9.89 2.96 -1.74
CA ALA A 46 -10.65 1.79 -1.34
C ALA A 46 -12.12 2.09 -1.06
N GLU A 47 -12.49 3.37 -0.94
CA GLU A 47 -13.85 3.77 -0.65
C GLU A 47 -14.66 3.94 -1.94
N PRO A 48 -15.91 3.42 -2.00
CA PRO A 48 -16.75 3.53 -3.18
C PRO A 48 -16.90 4.98 -3.64
N GLY A 49 -16.65 5.24 -4.93
CA GLY A 49 -16.79 6.56 -5.52
C GLY A 49 -15.59 7.49 -5.35
N TRP A 50 -14.60 7.17 -4.51
CA TRP A 50 -13.47 8.07 -4.20
C TRP A 50 -12.15 7.69 -4.89
N GLY A 51 -12.13 6.60 -5.67
CA GLY A 51 -10.97 6.15 -6.46
C GLY A 51 -10.42 7.14 -7.49
N HIS A 52 -11.17 8.19 -7.84
CA HIS A 52 -10.75 9.24 -8.76
C HIS A 52 -9.97 10.38 -8.07
N VAL A 53 -9.95 10.43 -6.73
CA VAL A 53 -9.27 11.51 -5.98
C VAL A 53 -7.75 11.43 -6.19
N ARG A 54 -7.11 12.58 -6.36
CA ARG A 54 -5.68 12.74 -6.65
C ARG A 54 -5.16 13.91 -5.84
N ARG A 55 -3.84 14.04 -5.76
CA ARG A 55 -3.17 15.12 -5.03
C ARG A 55 -3.66 16.51 -5.43
N HIS A 56 -3.85 16.78 -6.72
CA HIS A 56 -4.31 18.09 -7.18
C HIS A 56 -5.69 18.49 -6.63
N HIS A 57 -6.61 17.54 -6.41
CA HIS A 57 -7.90 17.83 -5.76
C HIS A 57 -7.72 18.28 -4.30
N LEU A 58 -6.74 17.70 -3.59
CA LEU A 58 -6.42 18.10 -2.21
C LEU A 58 -5.80 19.51 -2.17
N GLU A 59 -4.91 19.81 -3.10
CA GLU A 59 -4.29 21.13 -3.25
C GLU A 59 -5.32 22.21 -3.61
N GLN A 60 -6.25 21.89 -4.53
CA GLN A 60 -7.38 22.76 -4.84
C GLN A 60 -8.24 23.06 -3.60
N LEU A 61 -8.55 22.05 -2.79
CA LEU A 61 -9.32 22.26 -1.55
C LEU A 61 -8.57 23.12 -0.54
N ALA A 62 -7.27 22.89 -0.36
CA ALA A 62 -6.43 23.68 0.55
C ALA A 62 -6.39 25.17 0.13
N GLY A 63 -6.39 25.46 -1.18
CA GLY A 63 -6.38 26.83 -1.70
C GLY A 63 -7.75 27.52 -1.75
N LEU A 64 -8.84 26.76 -1.94
CA LEU A 64 -10.19 27.32 -2.08
C LEU A 64 -10.95 27.48 -0.75
N CYS A 65 -10.64 26.66 0.26
CA CYS A 65 -11.23 26.78 1.59
C CYS A 65 -10.73 28.05 2.29
N GLN A 66 -11.63 28.99 2.57
CA GLN A 66 -11.35 30.13 3.45
C GLN A 66 -12.41 30.19 4.56
N PRO A 67 -12.04 29.98 5.83
CA PRO A 67 -10.70 29.64 6.33
C PRO A 67 -10.25 28.22 5.89
N PRO A 68 -8.93 27.93 5.88
CA PRO A 68 -8.40 26.65 5.37
C PRO A 68 -8.96 25.46 6.15
N CYS A 69 -9.46 24.48 5.40
CA CYS A 69 -10.00 23.24 5.93
C CYS A 69 -8.91 22.16 6.12
N LEU A 70 -7.83 22.25 5.33
CA LEU A 70 -6.73 21.30 5.26
C LEU A 70 -5.40 22.07 5.22
N GLU A 71 -4.36 21.45 5.73
CA GLU A 71 -2.99 21.93 5.61
C GLU A 71 -2.13 20.87 4.95
N ILE A 72 -1.40 21.26 3.91
CA ILE A 72 -0.47 20.41 3.19
C ILE A 72 0.95 20.92 3.45
N ALA A 73 1.79 20.06 4.03
CA ALA A 73 3.19 20.33 4.32
C ALA A 73 4.06 19.31 3.58
N GLY A 74 4.55 19.68 2.39
CA GLY A 74 5.34 18.79 1.53
C GLY A 74 4.52 17.59 1.03
N ASP A 75 4.83 16.40 1.53
CA ASP A 75 4.12 15.14 1.21
C ASP A 75 3.17 14.68 2.32
N ARG A 76 2.93 15.53 3.32
CA ARG A 76 2.01 15.28 4.43
C ARG A 76 0.81 16.21 4.38
N ILE A 77 -0.30 15.74 4.92
CA ILE A 77 -1.56 16.48 5.01
C ILE A 77 -2.19 16.28 6.39
N ARG A 78 -2.84 17.32 6.93
CA ARG A 78 -3.67 17.23 8.14
C ARG A 78 -4.97 18.00 7.98
N GLY A 79 -5.97 17.63 8.77
CA GLY A 79 -7.18 18.41 8.95
C GLY A 79 -6.93 19.60 9.86
N VAL A 80 -7.41 20.79 9.48
CA VAL A 80 -7.25 22.03 10.28
C VAL A 80 -8.55 22.40 10.98
N LYS A 81 -9.70 22.15 10.34
CA LYS A 81 -11.02 22.48 10.90
C LYS A 81 -11.92 21.25 10.86
N PRO A 82 -12.47 20.80 12.01
CA PRO A 82 -12.32 21.36 13.36
C PRO A 82 -10.93 21.18 14.02
N GLY A 83 -10.06 20.36 13.44
CA GLY A 83 -8.72 20.05 13.95
C GLY A 83 -8.41 18.57 13.75
N PRO A 84 -7.14 18.13 13.79
CA PRO A 84 -6.83 16.73 13.55
C PRO A 84 -7.38 15.83 14.65
N ALA A 85 -7.84 14.64 14.28
CA ALA A 85 -8.34 13.66 15.24
C ALA A 85 -7.21 13.19 16.18
N ARG A 86 -7.50 13.11 17.48
CA ARG A 86 -6.59 12.55 18.49
C ARG A 86 -7.19 11.27 19.04
N LEU A 87 -6.87 10.15 18.39
CA LEU A 87 -7.46 8.85 18.69
C LEU A 87 -6.55 7.90 19.48
N ARG A 88 -5.29 8.26 19.71
CA ARG A 88 -4.38 7.46 20.53
C ARG A 88 -4.90 7.39 21.96
N HIS A 89 -5.07 6.18 22.48
CA HIS A 89 -5.46 5.95 23.86
C HIS A 89 -4.32 6.26 24.82
N ALA A 90 -4.70 6.60 26.05
CA ALA A 90 -3.75 6.72 27.14
C ALA A 90 -2.95 5.40 27.30
N PRO A 91 -1.66 5.48 27.62
CA PRO A 91 -0.85 4.29 27.87
C PRO A 91 -1.41 3.47 29.03
N GLY A 92 -1.25 2.15 28.97
CA GLY A 92 -1.67 1.22 30.03
C GLY A 92 -2.95 0.43 29.75
N GLY A 93 -3.60 0.63 28.60
CA GLY A 93 -4.69 -0.25 28.16
C GLY A 93 -4.18 -1.63 27.74
N SER A 94 -4.77 -2.71 28.26
CA SER A 94 -4.50 -4.07 27.77
C SER A 94 -5.14 -4.27 26.39
N PRO A 95 -4.42 -4.86 25.42
CA PRO A 95 -5.05 -5.27 24.17
C PRO A 95 -6.05 -6.42 24.39
N PRO A 96 -6.96 -6.64 23.42
CA PRO A 96 -7.76 -7.85 23.33
C PRO A 96 -6.89 -9.11 23.26
N ALA A 97 -7.51 -10.28 23.47
CA ALA A 97 -6.81 -11.56 23.34
C ALA A 97 -6.19 -11.73 21.94
N LEU A 98 -6.96 -11.40 20.91
CA LEU A 98 -6.58 -11.54 19.51
C LEU A 98 -6.67 -10.20 18.79
N LEU A 99 -5.69 -9.94 17.94
CA LEU A 99 -5.71 -8.89 16.94
C LEU A 99 -5.44 -9.49 15.56
N TYR A 100 -5.74 -8.72 14.52
CA TYR A 100 -5.68 -9.17 13.13
C TYR A 100 -4.88 -8.20 12.29
N ILE A 101 -4.10 -8.75 11.37
CA ILE A 101 -3.43 -7.99 10.32
C ILE A 101 -3.43 -8.83 9.06
N ALA A 102 -3.75 -8.21 7.93
CA ALA A 102 -3.66 -8.88 6.66
C ALA A 102 -2.46 -8.34 5.87
N VAL A 103 -1.67 -9.24 5.30
CA VAL A 103 -0.45 -8.91 4.57
C VAL A 103 -0.55 -9.38 3.12
N PRO A 104 0.16 -8.74 2.17
CA PRO A 104 0.23 -9.25 0.81
C PRO A 104 0.79 -10.68 0.77
N VAL A 105 0.34 -11.52 -0.15
CA VAL A 105 0.86 -12.90 -0.32
C VAL A 105 2.39 -12.92 -0.44
N LYS A 106 2.97 -11.92 -1.11
CA LYS A 106 4.42 -11.79 -1.28
C LYS A 106 5.19 -11.63 0.04
N ALA A 107 4.55 -11.09 1.07
CA ALA A 107 5.15 -10.91 2.39
C ALA A 107 4.95 -12.13 3.29
N HIS A 108 4.11 -13.09 2.90
CA HIS A 108 3.75 -14.26 3.71
C HIS A 108 4.95 -15.06 4.18
N ALA A 109 5.84 -15.46 3.26
CA ALA A 109 7.03 -16.25 3.60
C ALA A 109 7.93 -15.54 4.61
N ALA A 110 8.17 -14.25 4.40
CA ALA A 110 8.97 -13.44 5.32
C ALA A 110 8.32 -13.34 6.70
N VAL A 111 6.99 -13.20 6.77
CA VAL A 111 6.26 -13.12 8.04
C VAL A 111 6.24 -14.47 8.77
N ALA A 112 6.14 -15.57 8.01
CA ALA A 112 6.24 -16.91 8.55
C ALA A 112 7.62 -17.14 9.17
N GLU A 113 8.71 -16.73 8.52
CA GLU A 113 10.05 -16.96 9.04
C GLU A 113 10.47 -15.97 10.14
N GLN A 114 10.18 -14.68 9.96
CA GLN A 114 10.79 -13.61 10.75
C GLN A 114 9.81 -12.90 11.70
N GLY A 115 8.53 -13.25 11.64
CA GLY A 115 7.46 -12.52 12.31
C GLY A 115 7.09 -11.21 11.61
N LEU A 116 6.32 -10.36 12.29
CA LEU A 116 5.94 -9.04 11.78
C LEU A 116 6.91 -8.00 12.30
N ARG A 117 7.45 -7.18 11.39
CA ARG A 117 8.33 -6.07 11.75
C ARG A 117 7.72 -4.75 11.31
N PRO A 118 7.69 -3.73 12.20
CA PRO A 118 7.29 -2.40 11.81
C PRO A 118 8.26 -1.84 10.76
N PRO A 119 7.78 -1.08 9.76
CA PRO A 119 8.65 -0.28 8.92
C PRO A 119 9.40 0.78 9.75
N PRO A 120 10.60 1.21 9.34
CA PRO A 120 11.35 2.23 10.06
C PRO A 120 10.52 3.52 10.27
N GLY A 121 10.45 3.97 11.51
CA GLY A 121 9.69 5.18 11.90
C GLY A 121 8.17 5.05 11.77
N GLN A 122 7.63 3.84 11.73
CA GLN A 122 6.19 3.58 11.67
C GLN A 122 5.82 2.45 12.63
N GLU A 123 4.57 2.44 13.07
CA GLU A 123 4.02 1.37 13.88
C GLU A 123 3.30 0.34 13.00
N LEU A 124 3.23 -0.91 13.49
CA LEU A 124 2.30 -1.89 12.95
C LEU A 124 0.88 -1.48 13.31
N VAL A 125 -0.01 -1.49 12.32
CA VAL A 125 -1.44 -1.24 12.51
C VAL A 125 -2.15 -2.59 12.51
N LEU A 126 -2.71 -2.94 13.66
CA LEU A 126 -3.48 -4.15 13.90
C LEU A 126 -4.94 -3.76 14.08
N ALA A 127 -5.86 -4.61 13.64
CA ALA A 127 -7.30 -4.41 13.84
C ALA A 127 -7.84 -5.40 14.88
N ALA A 128 -8.81 -4.96 15.67
CA ALA A 128 -9.58 -5.82 16.58
C ALA A 128 -10.50 -6.78 15.80
N ASP A 129 -10.90 -6.40 14.59
CA ASP A 129 -11.77 -7.16 13.73
C ASP A 129 -11.10 -7.58 12.40
N ARG A 130 -11.52 -8.73 11.87
CA ARG A 130 -10.97 -9.29 10.63
C ARG A 130 -11.30 -8.47 9.40
N GLU A 131 -12.48 -7.85 9.37
CA GLU A 131 -12.97 -7.13 8.19
C GLU A 131 -12.15 -5.86 7.95
N THR A 132 -11.88 -5.08 8.99
CA THR A 132 -11.02 -3.91 8.98
C THR A 132 -9.60 -4.27 8.58
N ALA A 133 -9.03 -5.34 9.13
CA ALA A 133 -7.71 -5.82 8.70
C ALA A 133 -7.67 -6.13 7.19
N LEU A 134 -8.67 -6.82 6.65
CA LEU A 134 -8.79 -7.10 5.21
C LEU A 134 -8.98 -5.82 4.40
N LYS A 135 -9.86 -4.91 4.84
CA LYS A 135 -10.12 -3.61 4.20
C LYS A 135 -8.84 -2.79 4.07
N ILE A 136 -8.00 -2.77 5.11
CA ILE A 136 -6.71 -2.06 5.11
C ILE A 136 -5.73 -2.71 4.12
N ALA A 137 -5.63 -4.04 4.13
CA ALA A 137 -4.66 -4.75 3.30
C ALA A 137 -5.02 -4.74 1.80
N ARG A 138 -6.33 -4.78 1.48
CA ARG A 138 -6.86 -4.75 0.10
C ARG A 138 -6.45 -3.52 -0.71
N ARG A 139 -6.07 -2.44 -0.03
CA ARG A 139 -5.51 -1.22 -0.65
C ARG A 139 -4.22 -1.45 -1.43
N ARG A 140 -3.45 -2.46 -1.01
CA ARG A 140 -2.11 -2.75 -1.56
C ARG A 140 -2.07 -4.06 -2.33
N SER A 141 -2.89 -5.03 -1.96
CA SER A 141 -2.93 -6.36 -2.57
C SER A 141 -4.37 -6.84 -2.66
N PRO A 142 -4.87 -7.25 -3.84
CA PRO A 142 -6.26 -7.71 -3.99
C PRO A 142 -6.56 -8.93 -3.11
N ASP A 143 -5.58 -9.85 -2.99
CA ASP A 143 -5.70 -11.08 -2.22
C ASP A 143 -4.73 -11.07 -1.04
N PRO A 144 -5.05 -10.41 0.08
CA PRO A 144 -4.19 -10.42 1.26
C PRO A 144 -4.42 -11.67 2.11
N VAL A 145 -3.38 -12.13 2.80
CA VAL A 145 -3.43 -13.25 3.73
C VAL A 145 -3.66 -12.72 5.14
N MET A 146 -4.69 -13.23 5.80
CA MET A 146 -4.98 -12.89 7.21
C MET A 146 -3.97 -13.54 8.14
N ILE A 147 -3.44 -12.78 9.09
CA ILE A 147 -2.61 -13.26 10.20
C ILE A 147 -3.32 -12.91 11.50
N VAL A 148 -3.42 -13.90 12.39
CA VAL A 148 -3.95 -13.70 13.73
C VAL A 148 -2.78 -13.48 14.69
N VAL A 149 -2.87 -12.43 15.50
CA VAL A 149 -1.88 -12.06 16.51
C VAL A 149 -2.46 -12.36 17.89
N GLN A 150 -1.73 -13.15 18.68
CA GLN A 150 -2.02 -13.42 20.09
C GLN A 150 -1.59 -12.22 20.96
N ALA A 151 -2.35 -11.12 20.85
CA ALA A 151 -1.94 -9.82 21.36
C ALA A 151 -1.86 -9.77 22.89
N ARG A 152 -2.77 -10.44 23.62
CA ARG A 152 -2.68 -10.51 25.08
C ARG A 152 -1.42 -11.26 25.54
N LEU A 153 -1.12 -12.40 24.92
CA LEU A 153 0.08 -13.18 25.21
C LEU A 153 1.36 -12.37 24.91
N ALA A 154 1.37 -11.64 23.80
CA ALA A 154 2.47 -10.74 23.45
C ALA A 154 2.64 -9.62 24.48
N ALA A 155 1.53 -9.03 24.94
CA ALA A 155 1.55 -7.98 25.97
C ALA A 155 2.05 -8.50 27.33
N ASP A 156 1.64 -9.71 27.73
CA ASP A 156 2.13 -10.36 28.96
C ASP A 156 3.64 -10.68 28.88
N ARG A 157 4.20 -10.75 27.66
CA ARG A 157 5.64 -10.91 27.39
C ARG A 157 6.39 -9.57 27.24
N GLY A 158 5.72 -8.45 27.48
CA GLY A 158 6.31 -7.11 27.51
C GLY A 158 6.15 -6.30 26.22
N ILE A 159 5.48 -6.82 25.19
CA ILE A 159 5.24 -6.06 23.96
C ILE A 159 4.15 -5.02 24.18
N VAL A 160 4.48 -3.75 23.92
CA VAL A 160 3.55 -2.64 24.14
C VAL A 160 2.59 -2.51 22.96
N PHE A 161 1.30 -2.44 23.29
CA PHE A 161 0.24 -2.09 22.35
C PHE A 161 -0.45 -0.80 22.81
N GLN A 162 -0.69 0.10 21.87
CA GLN A 162 -1.45 1.33 22.10
C GLN A 162 -2.76 1.27 21.32
N GLY A 163 -3.89 1.45 21.99
CA GLY A 163 -5.18 1.55 21.31
C GLY A 163 -5.26 2.83 20.46
N TYR A 164 -5.94 2.74 19.32
CA TYR A 164 -6.17 3.85 18.40
C TYR A 164 -7.59 3.80 17.87
N GLY A 165 -8.40 4.77 18.29
CA GLY A 165 -9.82 4.79 17.95
C GLY A 165 -10.53 3.57 18.51
N GLU A 166 -11.56 3.08 17.83
CA GLU A 166 -12.35 1.97 18.36
C GLU A 166 -11.73 0.60 18.08
N ASN A 167 -11.25 0.41 16.85
CA ASN A 167 -10.94 -0.93 16.34
C ASN A 167 -9.46 -1.13 16.00
N LEU A 168 -8.59 -0.14 16.17
CA LEU A 168 -7.18 -0.27 15.81
C LEU A 168 -6.28 -0.30 17.04
N TRP A 169 -5.17 -1.00 16.88
CA TRP A 169 -4.12 -1.13 17.87
C TRP A 169 -2.78 -0.97 17.18
N LEU A 170 -1.89 -0.22 17.81
CA LEU A 170 -0.60 0.15 17.29
C LEU A 170 0.49 -0.50 18.12
N THR A 171 1.54 -0.99 17.46
CA THR A 171 2.75 -1.42 18.15
C THR A 171 3.99 -1.01 17.38
N SER A 172 4.94 -0.40 18.08
CA SER A 172 6.25 0.01 17.55
C SER A 172 7.26 -1.14 17.57
N GLU A 173 6.93 -2.25 18.23
CA GLU A 173 7.82 -3.38 18.41
C GLU A 173 7.59 -4.46 17.33
N SER A 174 8.61 -5.28 17.10
CA SER A 174 8.43 -6.46 16.26
C SER A 174 7.62 -7.52 16.99
N LEU A 175 6.74 -8.22 16.28
CA LEU A 175 6.01 -9.37 16.78
C LEU A 175 6.69 -10.66 16.28
N PRO A 176 7.39 -11.40 17.15
CA PRO A 176 7.97 -12.69 16.81
C PRO A 176 6.91 -13.70 16.32
N ARG A 177 7.36 -14.70 15.56
CA ARG A 177 6.49 -15.74 14.99
C ARG A 177 5.66 -16.50 16.03
N GLU A 178 6.15 -16.64 17.26
CA GLU A 178 5.45 -17.36 18.33
C GLU A 178 4.08 -16.76 18.69
N PHE A 179 3.88 -15.46 18.47
CA PHE A 179 2.60 -14.81 18.71
C PHE A 179 1.70 -14.79 17.47
N LEU A 180 2.14 -15.38 16.34
CA LEU A 180 1.46 -15.27 15.06
C LEU A 180 0.93 -16.62 14.58
N GLN A 181 -0.37 -16.66 14.31
CA GLN A 181 -0.99 -17.74 13.54
C GLN A 181 -1.02 -17.31 12.08
N VAL A 182 -0.04 -17.83 11.33
CA VAL A 182 0.10 -17.60 9.90
C VAL A 182 -0.49 -18.82 9.18
N PRO A 183 -1.60 -18.68 8.43
CA PRO A 183 -2.16 -19.80 7.69
C PRO A 183 -1.20 -20.24 6.59
N PRO A 184 -1.14 -21.54 6.25
CA PRO A 184 -0.38 -21.98 5.09
C PRO A 184 -1.01 -21.38 3.83
N VAL A 185 -0.21 -20.67 3.01
CA VAL A 185 -0.66 -20.26 1.68
C VAL A 185 -0.69 -21.52 0.83
N SER A 186 -1.88 -21.96 0.44
CA SER A 186 -2.04 -22.99 -0.59
C SER A 186 -1.30 -22.49 -1.82
N LYS A 187 -0.18 -23.15 -2.15
CA LYS A 187 0.45 -22.99 -3.46
C LYS A 187 -0.57 -23.49 -4.47
N GLU A 188 -1.35 -22.62 -5.09
CA GLU A 188 -1.89 -22.98 -6.39
C GLU A 188 -0.68 -23.39 -7.24
N PRO A 189 -0.68 -24.59 -7.84
CA PRO A 189 0.43 -25.02 -8.68
C PRO A 189 0.61 -23.93 -9.72
N GLU A 190 1.82 -23.36 -9.79
CA GLU A 190 2.17 -22.38 -10.81
C GLU A 190 1.66 -22.92 -12.14
N ARG A 191 0.65 -22.26 -12.73
CA ARG A 191 0.20 -22.64 -14.07
C ARG A 191 1.48 -22.68 -14.91
N PRO A 192 1.81 -23.83 -15.53
CA PRO A 192 3.04 -23.93 -16.29
C PRO A 192 3.04 -22.75 -17.27
N LYS A 193 4.12 -21.95 -17.23
CA LYS A 193 4.32 -20.86 -18.19
C LYS A 193 3.94 -21.42 -19.56
N PRO A 194 3.05 -20.77 -20.34
CA PRO A 194 2.65 -21.31 -21.63
C PRO A 194 3.92 -21.58 -22.42
N THR A 195 4.23 -22.86 -22.58
CA THR A 195 5.23 -23.34 -23.53
C THR A 195 4.75 -22.77 -24.85
N ARG A 196 5.56 -21.90 -25.46
CA ARG A 196 5.29 -21.43 -26.82
C ARG A 196 4.93 -22.67 -27.64
N PRO A 197 3.78 -22.73 -28.31
CA PRO A 197 3.47 -23.87 -29.15
C PRO A 197 4.62 -24.02 -30.13
N ALA A 198 5.14 -25.25 -30.24
CA ALA A 198 6.08 -25.60 -31.29
C ALA A 198 5.48 -25.14 -32.62
N VAL A 199 6.26 -24.41 -33.41
CA VAL A 199 5.86 -24.00 -34.76
C VAL A 199 5.39 -25.26 -35.49
N PRO A 200 4.17 -25.30 -36.05
CA PRO A 200 3.75 -26.46 -36.82
C PRO A 200 4.73 -26.69 -37.96
N LEU A 201 5.24 -27.91 -38.08
CA LEU A 201 5.93 -28.32 -39.30
C LEU A 201 4.92 -28.17 -40.46
N PRO A 202 5.32 -27.63 -41.62
CA PRO A 202 4.42 -27.55 -42.77
C PRO A 202 4.01 -28.97 -43.18
N SER A 203 2.70 -29.23 -43.22
CA SER A 203 2.16 -30.49 -43.75
C SER A 203 2.46 -30.59 -45.25
N PRO A 204 2.93 -31.76 -45.75
CA PRO A 204 3.15 -31.95 -47.18
C PRO A 204 1.82 -31.90 -47.92
N GLY A 205 1.65 -30.94 -48.84
CA GLY A 205 0.50 -30.89 -49.75
C GLY A 205 -0.35 -29.61 -49.74
N SER A 206 0.09 -28.53 -49.07
CA SER A 206 -0.53 -27.22 -49.30
C SER A 206 0.10 -26.52 -50.51
N PRO A 207 -0.67 -26.02 -51.49
CA PRO A 207 -0.14 -25.29 -52.65
C PRO A 207 0.34 -23.87 -52.29
N TRP A 208 0.20 -23.47 -51.03
CA TRP A 208 0.66 -22.19 -50.51
C TRP A 208 1.96 -22.41 -49.74
N ASP A 209 3.07 -22.40 -50.47
CA ASP A 209 4.40 -22.57 -49.90
C ASP A 209 4.85 -21.27 -49.19
N PHE A 210 4.37 -21.07 -47.96
CA PHE A 210 4.72 -19.91 -47.11
C PHE A 210 6.23 -19.81 -46.79
N ALA A 211 7.04 -20.81 -47.18
CA ALA A 211 8.49 -20.76 -47.09
C ALA A 211 9.11 -19.77 -48.09
N GLN A 212 8.50 -19.55 -49.26
CA GLN A 212 9.04 -18.64 -50.28
C GLN A 212 8.70 -17.16 -50.07
N LEU A 213 7.65 -16.85 -49.29
CA LEU A 213 7.27 -15.46 -48.97
C LEU A 213 8.07 -14.84 -47.81
N ARG A 214 8.87 -15.63 -47.10
CA ARG A 214 9.86 -15.10 -46.15
C ARG A 214 11.19 -14.89 -46.86
N GLY A 215 11.32 -13.73 -47.51
CA GLY A 215 12.62 -13.18 -47.87
C GLY A 215 13.57 -13.27 -46.67
N LYS A 216 14.73 -13.91 -46.91
CA LYS A 216 15.86 -14.18 -46.00
C LYS A 216 15.79 -13.45 -44.65
N ALA A 217 15.17 -14.07 -43.65
CA ALA A 217 15.37 -13.70 -42.26
C ALA A 217 16.72 -14.25 -41.81
N ALA A 218 17.68 -13.35 -41.56
CA ALA A 218 18.99 -13.65 -41.01
C ALA A 218 18.90 -14.46 -39.70
N PRO A 219 19.86 -15.37 -39.42
CA PRO A 219 19.85 -16.17 -38.22
C PRO A 219 19.87 -15.29 -36.96
N ALA A 220 18.97 -15.57 -36.03
CA ALA A 220 18.86 -14.88 -34.75
C ALA A 220 20.11 -15.15 -33.90
N SER A 221 21.05 -14.21 -33.94
CA SER A 221 22.18 -14.17 -33.02
C SER A 221 21.70 -13.89 -31.59
N SER A 222 22.33 -14.58 -30.66
CA SER A 222 22.30 -14.28 -29.23
C SER A 222 22.70 -12.82 -28.98
N LYS A 223 21.73 -11.95 -28.66
CA LYS A 223 22.00 -10.62 -28.08
C LYS A 223 21.74 -10.73 -26.57
N SER A 224 22.77 -10.98 -25.77
CA SER A 224 23.75 -9.99 -25.27
C SER A 224 23.08 -8.90 -24.43
N ARG A 225 23.63 -8.72 -23.21
CA ARG A 225 23.31 -7.65 -22.25
C ARG A 225 23.16 -6.33 -23.01
N LYS A 226 21.99 -5.69 -22.86
CA LYS A 226 21.77 -4.33 -23.36
C LYS A 226 22.70 -3.38 -22.61
N ASP A 227 23.80 -2.98 -23.25
CA ASP A 227 24.58 -1.82 -22.83
C ASP A 227 23.68 -0.59 -22.78
N LYS A 228 23.84 0.19 -21.71
CA LYS A 228 23.09 1.43 -21.50
C LYS A 228 23.58 2.46 -22.53
N PRO A 229 22.68 3.21 -23.19
CA PRO A 229 23.09 4.18 -24.19
C PRO A 229 23.92 5.31 -23.56
N ASP A 230 25.05 5.65 -24.20
CA ASP A 230 26.09 6.56 -23.70
C ASP A 230 25.58 7.94 -23.27
N TRP A 231 24.52 8.45 -23.89
CA TRP A 231 23.92 9.74 -23.49
C TRP A 231 23.34 9.72 -22.07
N LYS A 232 22.94 8.55 -21.54
CA LYS A 232 22.50 8.39 -20.14
C LYS A 232 23.68 8.31 -19.15
N ILE A 233 24.88 7.92 -19.60
CA ILE A 233 26.09 7.88 -18.79
C ILE A 233 26.70 9.30 -18.71
N ALA A 234 26.71 10.02 -19.85
CA ALA A 234 27.12 11.42 -19.92
C ALA A 234 26.22 12.34 -19.06
N ALA A 235 24.89 12.22 -19.16
CA ALA A 235 23.95 13.01 -18.36
C ALA A 235 24.04 12.75 -16.84
N ARG A 236 24.50 11.56 -16.42
CA ARG A 236 24.74 11.21 -15.01
C ARG A 236 26.05 11.78 -14.47
N ARG A 237 27.09 11.90 -15.32
CA ARG A 237 28.35 12.57 -14.97
C ARG A 237 28.17 14.08 -14.83
N GLU A 238 27.38 14.70 -15.71
CA GLU A 238 27.08 16.14 -15.66
C GLU A 238 26.29 16.53 -14.39
N ARG A 239 25.32 15.71 -13.97
CA ARG A 239 24.54 15.93 -12.73
C ARG A 239 25.35 15.75 -11.44
N ARG A 240 26.45 15.00 -11.46
CA ARG A 240 27.33 14.79 -10.29
C ARG A 240 28.31 15.95 -10.07
N LYS A 241 28.62 16.73 -11.11
CA LYS A 241 29.49 17.92 -11.03
C LYS A 241 28.77 19.22 -10.61
N ARG A 242 27.42 19.24 -10.62
CA ARG A 242 26.59 20.42 -10.32
C ARG A 242 25.88 20.38 -8.96
N ARG A 243 26.33 19.52 -8.05
CA ARG A 243 25.87 19.56 -6.66
C ARG A 243 26.85 20.45 -5.87
N PRO A 244 26.41 21.58 -5.29
CA PRO A 244 27.21 22.28 -4.28
C PRO A 244 27.41 21.40 -3.05
#